data_AF-A0A2T4T2V9-F1
#
_entry.id   AF-A0A2T4T2V9-F1
#
_cell.length_a   1.000
_cell.length_b   1.000
_cell.length_c   1.000
_cell.angle_alpha   90.00
_cell.angle_beta   90.00
_cell.angle_gamma   90.00
#
_symmetry.space_group_name_H-M   'P 1'
#
loop_
_entity.id
_entity.type
_entity.pdbx_description
1 polymer ?
#
loop_
_entity_poly.entity_id
_entity_poly.type
_entity_poly.pdbx_seq_one_letter_code
_entity_poly.pdbx_strand_id
1 'polypeptide(L)'
;MKRIVKIVFLVVSFLVFELIPAVAAHSSSSNLSRKVDWEPVMAAIIQVESNGNPKAVSGNSVGAMQITPILVAECNDILKSRKIKKKYYLRDRFSVAKSKEMFLLIQSKYNPLNSIEKAIRSWNGGVHSSSKKTQRYLEKVLRAMK
;
A
#
# COMPACT_ATOMS: atom_id res chain seq x y z
N MET A 1 -42.00 -57.02 8.46
CA MET A 1 -41.20 -56.67 7.27
C MET A 1 -41.23 -55.19 6.89
N LYS A 2 -42.37 -54.49 6.82
CA LYS A 2 -42.40 -53.08 6.35
C LYS A 2 -41.82 -52.03 7.33
N ARG A 3 -41.68 -52.34 8.63
CA ARG A 3 -41.04 -51.44 9.62
C ARG A 3 -39.52 -51.62 9.74
N ILE A 4 -38.99 -52.78 9.35
CA ILE A 4 -37.53 -53.04 9.34
C ILE A 4 -36.89 -52.38 8.12
N VAL A 5 -37.57 -52.38 6.97
CA VAL A 5 -37.08 -51.76 5.72
C VAL A 5 -36.98 -50.22 5.82
N LYS A 6 -37.83 -49.56 6.62
CA LYS A 6 -37.74 -48.10 6.85
C LYS A 6 -36.62 -47.71 7.82
N ILE A 7 -36.25 -48.58 8.77
CA ILE A 7 -35.09 -48.34 9.64
C ILE A 7 -33.79 -48.51 8.84
N VAL A 8 -33.74 -49.49 7.92
CA VAL A 8 -32.58 -49.67 7.02
C VAL A 8 -32.39 -48.45 6.09
N PHE A 9 -33.48 -47.80 5.64
CA PHE A 9 -33.38 -46.59 4.82
C PHE A 9 -32.95 -45.32 5.60
N LEU A 10 -33.20 -45.27 6.91
CA LEU A 10 -32.79 -44.15 7.76
C LEU A 10 -31.34 -44.26 8.25
N VAL A 11 -30.80 -45.48 8.36
CA VAL A 11 -29.40 -45.69 8.78
C VAL A 11 -28.43 -45.61 7.58
N VAL A 12 -28.87 -45.94 6.37
CA VAL A 12 -28.05 -45.77 5.15
C VAL A 12 -27.95 -44.30 4.68
N SER A 13 -28.89 -43.43 5.05
CA SER A 13 -28.79 -41.98 4.82
C SER A 13 -27.81 -41.25 5.75
N PHE A 14 -27.33 -41.90 6.82
CA PHE A 14 -26.40 -41.31 7.80
C PHE A 14 -24.97 -41.86 7.68
N LEU A 15 -24.70 -42.75 6.71
CA LEU A 15 -23.42 -43.45 6.54
C LEU A 15 -22.73 -43.15 5.18
N VAL A 16 -22.97 -41.97 4.59
CA VAL A 16 -22.19 -41.50 3.42
C VAL A 16 -21.76 -40.03 3.56
N PHE A 17 -21.77 -39.49 4.77
CA PHE A 17 -21.33 -38.11 5.00
C PHE A 17 -20.11 -38.00 5.89
N GLU A 18 -19.15 -38.92 5.77
CA GLU A 18 -17.78 -38.65 6.19
C GLU A 18 -16.78 -39.28 5.23
N LEU A 19 -16.30 -38.48 4.28
CA LEU A 19 -14.90 -38.37 3.87
C LEU A 19 -14.77 -37.32 2.76
N ILE A 20 -15.05 -36.06 3.10
CA ILE A 20 -14.34 -34.97 2.44
C ILE A 20 -13.12 -34.75 3.32
N PRO A 21 -11.89 -35.03 2.85
CA PRO A 21 -10.73 -34.53 3.55
C PRO A 21 -10.88 -33.01 3.55
N ALA A 22 -11.16 -32.44 4.72
CA ALA A 22 -10.83 -31.06 4.97
C ALA A 22 -9.32 -31.00 4.81
N VAL A 23 -8.87 -30.73 3.59
CA VAL A 23 -7.56 -30.18 3.33
C VAL A 23 -7.63 -28.79 3.94
N ALA A 24 -7.53 -28.75 5.27
CA ALA A 24 -6.90 -27.64 5.94
C ALA A 24 -5.48 -27.69 5.40
N ALA A 25 -5.30 -27.11 4.22
CA ALA A 25 -4.08 -26.44 3.89
C ALA A 25 -3.91 -25.45 5.04
N HIS A 26 -3.24 -25.92 6.09
CA HIS A 26 -2.37 -25.10 6.89
C HIS A 26 -1.30 -24.61 5.91
N SER A 27 -1.71 -23.72 5.00
CA SER A 27 -0.95 -22.51 4.87
C SER A 27 -0.84 -22.04 6.30
N SER A 28 0.30 -22.32 6.90
CA SER A 28 0.99 -21.28 7.61
C SER A 28 1.10 -20.09 6.63
N SER A 29 -0.04 -19.43 6.39
CA SER A 29 -0.14 -17.99 6.36
C SER A 29 0.32 -17.58 7.75
N SER A 30 1.62 -17.77 7.97
CA SER A 30 2.41 -16.86 8.70
C SER A 30 1.88 -15.52 8.24
N ASN A 31 1.15 -14.87 9.15
CA ASN A 31 0.86 -13.44 9.09
C ASN A 31 2.18 -12.67 9.18
N LEU A 32 3.20 -13.09 8.42
CA LEU A 32 4.28 -12.29 7.95
C LEU A 32 3.60 -11.34 6.98
N SER A 33 3.13 -10.21 7.53
CA SER A 33 3.09 -8.95 6.81
C SER A 33 4.36 -8.89 5.96
N ARG A 34 4.26 -9.27 4.68
CA ARG A 34 5.40 -9.29 3.78
C ARG A 34 5.77 -7.82 3.65
N LYS A 35 6.82 -7.42 4.37
CA LYS A 35 7.26 -6.02 4.43
C LYS A 35 7.53 -5.59 3.00
N VAL A 36 6.70 -4.69 2.48
CA VAL A 36 6.87 -4.19 1.12
C VAL A 36 8.19 -3.44 1.04
N ASP A 37 9.01 -3.81 0.07
CA ASP A 37 10.20 -3.03 -0.27
C ASP A 37 9.76 -1.81 -1.09
N TRP A 38 9.83 -0.65 -0.44
CA TRP A 38 9.43 0.62 -1.03
C TRP A 38 10.54 1.26 -1.86
N GLU A 39 11.79 0.79 -1.77
CA GLU A 39 12.91 1.43 -2.47
C GLU A 39 12.74 1.47 -3.99
N PRO A 40 12.34 0.37 -4.68
CA PRO A 40 12.07 0.42 -6.12
C PRO A 40 10.98 1.42 -6.50
N VAL A 41 9.92 1.51 -5.67
CA VAL A 41 8.81 2.46 -5.88
C VAL A 41 9.29 3.90 -5.71
N MET A 42 10.02 4.20 -4.64
CA MET A 42 10.55 5.54 -4.37
C MET A 42 11.59 5.97 -5.40
N ALA A 43 12.47 5.07 -5.84
CA ALA A 43 13.44 5.34 -6.90
C ALA A 43 12.75 5.68 -8.22
N ALA A 44 11.73 4.92 -8.62
CA ALA A 44 10.96 5.19 -9.82
C ALA A 44 10.16 6.51 -9.73
N ILE A 45 9.59 6.83 -8.56
CA ILE A 45 8.94 8.14 -8.33
C ILE A 45 9.96 9.27 -8.47
N ILE A 46 11.14 9.17 -7.85
CA ILE A 46 12.21 10.18 -7.97
C ILE A 46 12.59 10.41 -9.43
N GLN A 47 12.72 9.33 -10.20
CA GLN A 47 13.04 9.38 -11.62
C GLN A 47 11.95 10.13 -12.41
N VAL A 48 10.68 9.82 -12.17
CA VAL A 48 9.53 10.43 -12.86
C VAL A 48 9.32 11.90 -12.48
N GLU A 49 9.52 12.24 -11.21
CA GLU A 49 9.25 13.58 -10.66
C GLU A 49 10.33 14.61 -11.01
N SER A 50 11.60 14.19 -11.04
CA SER A 50 12.71 15.15 -11.12
C SER A 50 13.93 14.65 -11.87
N ASN A 51 13.90 13.42 -12.40
CA ASN A 51 15.09 12.74 -12.92
C ASN A 51 16.24 12.73 -11.88
N GLY A 52 15.90 12.58 -10.59
CA GLY A 52 16.88 12.56 -9.50
C GLY A 52 17.35 13.93 -9.00
N ASN A 53 16.88 15.06 -9.56
CA ASN A 53 17.37 16.38 -9.18
C ASN A 53 16.84 16.82 -7.79
N PRO A 54 17.69 16.90 -6.75
CA PRO A 54 17.27 17.29 -5.41
C PRO A 54 16.92 18.77 -5.30
N LYS A 55 17.22 19.59 -6.30
CA LYS A 55 16.92 21.04 -6.36
C LYS A 55 15.80 21.38 -7.35
N ALA A 56 15.08 20.39 -7.89
CA ALA A 56 13.98 20.63 -8.82
C ALA A 56 12.88 21.49 -8.18
N VAL A 57 12.29 22.39 -8.97
CA VAL A 57 11.20 23.30 -8.54
C VAL A 57 10.15 23.33 -9.64
N SER A 58 8.89 23.09 -9.27
CA SER A 58 7.72 23.22 -10.14
C SER A 58 6.56 23.79 -9.34
N GLY A 59 6.29 25.09 -9.51
CA GLY A 59 5.34 25.80 -8.66
C GLY A 59 5.70 25.66 -7.18
N ASN A 60 4.76 25.13 -6.38
CA ASN A 60 4.96 24.90 -4.95
C ASN A 60 5.66 23.56 -4.63
N SER A 61 5.81 22.67 -5.60
CA SER A 61 6.46 21.37 -5.45
C SER A 61 7.97 21.52 -5.62
N VAL A 62 8.74 20.92 -4.70
CA VAL A 62 10.21 21.02 -4.74
C VAL A 62 10.89 19.70 -4.39
N GLY A 63 12.15 19.61 -4.81
CA GLY A 63 13.05 18.50 -4.53
C GLY A 63 12.80 17.27 -5.41
N ALA A 64 13.56 16.21 -5.10
CA ALA A 64 13.63 15.02 -5.94
C ALA A 64 12.30 14.27 -6.10
N MET A 65 11.38 14.43 -5.13
CA MET A 65 10.05 13.81 -5.14
C MET A 65 8.92 14.83 -5.28
N GLN A 66 9.24 16.07 -5.67
CA GLN A 66 8.27 17.15 -5.94
C GLN A 66 7.22 17.35 -4.82
N ILE A 67 7.71 17.53 -3.60
CA ILE A 67 6.86 17.62 -2.39
C ILE A 67 6.29 19.04 -2.22
N THR A 68 5.01 19.15 -1.88
CA THR A 68 4.32 20.42 -1.62
C THR A 68 4.39 20.83 -0.14
N PRO A 69 4.11 22.10 0.21
CA PRO A 69 3.96 22.52 1.61
C PRO A 69 2.83 21.78 2.34
N ILE A 70 1.74 21.44 1.63
CA ILE A 70 0.59 20.71 2.17
C ILE A 70 1.02 19.33 2.64
N LEU A 71 1.84 18.60 1.86
CA LEU A 71 2.33 17.28 2.25
C LEU A 71 3.24 17.36 3.50
N VAL A 72 4.03 18.43 3.64
CA VAL A 72 4.84 18.67 4.85
C VAL A 72 3.96 18.90 6.08
N ALA A 73 2.89 19.71 5.93
CA ALA A 73 1.92 19.92 7.00
C ALA A 73 1.24 18.61 7.40
N GLU A 74 0.79 17.82 6.42
CA GLU A 74 0.17 16.52 6.63
C GLU A 74 1.11 15.54 7.37
N CYS A 75 2.39 15.48 6.98
CA CYS A 75 3.38 14.69 7.70
C CYS A 75 3.49 15.12 9.17
N ASN A 76 3.49 16.42 9.44
CA ASN A 76 3.56 16.93 10.81
C ASN A 76 2.28 16.64 11.61
N ASP A 77 1.11 16.68 10.98
CA ASP A 77 -0.16 16.32 11.61
C ASP A 77 -0.22 14.82 11.95
N ILE A 78 0.28 13.96 11.07
CA ILE A 78 0.43 12.53 11.35
C ILE A 78 1.35 12.33 12.57
N LEU A 79 2.53 12.96 12.60
CA LEU A 79 3.47 12.82 13.72
C LEU A 79 2.86 13.34 15.03
N LYS A 80 2.16 14.47 14.99
CA LYS A 80 1.44 15.03 16.15
C LYS A 80 0.36 14.07 16.66
N SER A 81 -0.44 13.50 15.77
CA SER A 81 -1.47 12.51 16.14
C SER A 81 -0.88 11.25 16.81
N ARG A 82 0.35 10.91 16.43
CA ARG A 82 1.13 9.79 17.01
C ARG A 82 1.95 10.18 18.24
N LYS A 83 1.84 11.42 18.73
CA LYS A 83 2.63 11.97 19.85
C LYS A 83 4.16 11.87 19.65
N ILE A 84 4.62 11.94 18.39
CA ILE A 84 6.04 11.91 18.03
C ILE A 84 6.57 13.34 17.98
N LYS A 85 7.71 13.61 18.65
CA LYS A 85 8.31 14.96 18.74
C LYS A 85 9.00 15.45 17.45
N LYS A 86 9.31 14.54 16.51
CA LYS A 86 9.92 14.88 15.21
C LYS A 86 9.03 15.85 14.44
N LYS A 87 9.63 16.78 13.69
CA LYS A 87 8.94 17.72 12.81
C LYS A 87 9.73 17.94 11.52
N TYR A 88 9.04 18.00 10.39
CA TYR A 88 9.58 18.38 9.09
C TYR A 88 9.38 19.87 8.82
N TYR A 89 10.36 20.48 8.16
CA TYR A 89 10.36 21.87 7.71
C TYR A 89 10.31 21.94 6.18
N LEU A 90 9.89 23.08 5.61
CA LEU A 90 9.80 23.23 4.15
C LEU A 90 11.12 22.97 3.42
N ARG A 91 12.27 23.27 4.04
CA ARG A 91 13.60 22.99 3.49
C ARG A 91 13.93 21.50 3.39
N ASP A 92 13.28 20.66 4.19
CA ASP A 92 13.56 19.22 4.22
C ASP A 92 13.14 18.51 2.93
N ARG A 93 12.27 19.14 2.14
CA ARG A 93 11.84 18.66 0.82
C ARG A 93 12.98 18.53 -0.19
N PHE A 94 14.08 19.27 -0.01
CA PHE A 94 15.28 19.18 -0.84
C PHE A 94 16.21 18.01 -0.44
N SER A 95 15.97 17.35 0.69
CA SER A 95 16.73 16.17 1.12
C SER A 95 16.05 14.90 0.61
N VAL A 96 16.73 14.14 -0.27
CA VAL A 96 16.20 12.87 -0.80
C VAL A 96 15.83 11.92 0.33
N ALA A 97 16.68 11.80 1.35
CA ALA A 97 16.41 10.93 2.50
C ALA A 97 15.12 11.34 3.23
N LYS A 98 14.95 12.63 3.56
CA LYS A 98 13.73 13.09 4.25
C LYS A 98 12.49 13.02 3.36
N SER A 99 12.63 13.21 2.04
CA SER A 99 11.54 13.01 1.09
C SER A 99 11.04 11.56 1.08
N LYS A 100 11.95 10.58 1.12
CA LYS A 100 11.60 9.16 1.28
C LYS A 100 10.92 8.89 2.63
N GLU A 101 11.42 9.48 3.72
CA GLU A 101 10.76 9.35 5.03
C GLU A 101 9.33 9.92 5.03
N MET A 102 9.12 11.08 4.40
CA MET A 102 7.79 11.69 4.25
C MET A 102 6.86 10.82 3.40
N PHE A 103 7.37 10.21 2.31
CA PHE A 103 6.63 9.23 1.52
C PHE A 103 6.13 8.07 2.39
N LEU A 104 7.04 7.42 3.13
CA LEU A 104 6.70 6.29 4.00
C LEU A 104 5.70 6.69 5.10
N LEU A 105 5.82 7.90 5.64
CA LEU A 105 4.89 8.40 6.65
C LEU A 105 3.47 8.55 6.11
N ILE A 106 3.32 9.14 4.91
CA ILE A 106 2.03 9.26 4.21
C ILE A 106 1.44 7.87 3.93
N GLN A 107 2.24 6.94 3.39
CA GLN A 107 1.79 5.57 3.11
C GLN A 107 1.32 4.85 4.38
N SER A 108 2.03 5.04 5.51
CA SER A 108 1.64 4.42 6.78
C SER A 108 0.29 4.90 7.33
N LYS A 109 -0.21 6.06 6.88
CA LYS A 109 -1.52 6.60 7.29
C LYS A 109 -2.62 6.24 6.29
N TYR A 110 -2.35 6.42 5.00
CA TYR A 110 -3.37 6.39 3.95
C TYR A 110 -3.38 5.10 3.12
N ASN A 111 -2.38 4.24 3.29
CA ASN A 111 -2.23 2.97 2.58
C ASN A 111 -1.85 1.82 3.52
N PRO A 112 -2.67 1.51 4.55
CA PRO A 112 -2.34 0.50 5.57
C PRO A 112 -2.22 -0.93 5.01
N LEU A 113 -2.79 -1.19 3.83
CA LEU A 113 -2.70 -2.48 3.14
C LEU A 113 -1.49 -2.58 2.19
N ASN A 114 -0.63 -1.54 2.17
CA ASN A 114 0.60 -1.48 1.37
C ASN A 114 0.40 -1.76 -0.14
N SER A 115 -0.66 -1.23 -0.74
CA SER A 115 -0.88 -1.33 -2.19
C SER A 115 0.10 -0.42 -2.94
N ILE A 116 0.96 -1.00 -3.79
CA ILE A 116 1.91 -0.25 -4.63
C ILE A 116 1.16 0.71 -5.56
N GLU A 117 0.10 0.24 -6.22
CA GLU A 117 -0.72 1.07 -7.10
C GLU A 117 -1.33 2.25 -6.35
N LYS A 118 -1.91 2.01 -5.16
CA LYS A 118 -2.47 3.09 -4.34
C LYS A 118 -1.39 4.10 -3.95
N ALA A 119 -0.19 3.63 -3.59
CA ALA A 119 0.92 4.50 -3.23
C ALA A 119 1.29 5.44 -4.38
N ILE A 120 1.45 4.89 -5.59
CA ILE A 120 1.83 5.65 -6.79
C ILE A 120 0.75 6.66 -7.17
N ARG A 121 -0.52 6.23 -7.20
CA ARG A 121 -1.64 7.11 -7.58
C ARG A 121 -1.84 8.23 -6.57
N SER A 122 -1.81 7.90 -5.27
CA SER A 122 -2.00 8.88 -4.22
C SER A 122 -0.85 9.88 -4.12
N TRP A 123 0.37 9.51 -4.53
CA TRP A 123 1.48 10.46 -4.64
C TRP A 123 1.22 11.54 -5.70
N ASN A 124 0.65 11.15 -6.85
CA ASN A 124 0.37 12.09 -7.94
C ASN A 124 -0.89 12.95 -7.71
N GLY A 125 -1.98 12.34 -7.27
CA GLY A 125 -3.29 13.00 -7.22
C GLY A 125 -3.84 13.24 -5.82
N GLY A 126 -3.12 12.84 -4.77
CA GLY A 126 -3.61 12.82 -3.39
C GLY A 126 -4.47 11.58 -3.07
N VAL A 127 -4.83 11.46 -1.80
CA VAL A 127 -5.49 10.27 -1.20
C VAL A 127 -6.83 9.93 -1.85
N HIS A 128 -7.56 10.93 -2.36
CA HIS A 128 -8.88 10.80 -2.98
C HIS A 128 -8.84 10.90 -4.52
N SER A 129 -7.67 10.72 -5.12
CA SER A 129 -7.54 10.79 -6.58
C SER A 129 -8.30 9.68 -7.30
N SER A 130 -8.86 10.03 -8.46
CA SER A 130 -9.50 9.04 -9.32
C SER A 130 -8.47 8.28 -10.16
N SER A 131 -8.74 7.00 -10.43
CA SER A 131 -7.87 6.16 -11.26
C SER A 131 -7.68 6.74 -12.67
N LYS A 132 -8.71 7.36 -13.25
CA LYS A 132 -8.64 7.97 -14.59
C LYS A 132 -7.61 9.10 -14.67
N LYS A 133 -7.52 9.95 -13.65
CA LYS A 133 -6.58 11.09 -13.63
C LYS A 133 -5.13 10.66 -13.42
N THR A 134 -4.92 9.56 -12.69
CA THR A 134 -3.59 9.09 -12.27
C THR A 134 -3.01 7.98 -13.15
N GLN A 135 -3.77 7.46 -14.12
CA GLN A 135 -3.38 6.33 -14.96
C GLN A 135 -2.04 6.55 -15.69
N ARG A 136 -1.90 7.70 -16.38
CA ARG A 136 -0.65 8.05 -17.09
C ARG A 136 0.55 8.12 -16.14
N TYR A 137 0.33 8.61 -14.92
CA TYR A 137 1.40 8.69 -13.93
C TYR A 137 1.81 7.31 -13.43
N LEU A 138 0.82 6.45 -13.13
CA LEU A 138 1.08 5.05 -12.75
C LEU A 138 1.92 4.33 -13.80
N GLU A 139 1.56 4.43 -15.08
CA GLU A 139 2.28 3.80 -16.18
C GLU A 139 3.73 4.29 -16.29
N LYS A 140 3.99 5.59 -16.06
CA LYS A 140 5.35 6.15 -16.05
C LYS A 140 6.19 5.56 -14.93
N VAL A 141 5.64 5.48 -13.71
CA VAL A 141 6.36 4.94 -12.56
C VAL A 141 6.62 3.45 -12.74
N LEU A 142 5.62 2.66 -13.14
CA LEU A 142 5.81 1.22 -13.39
C LEU A 142 6.85 0.94 -14.48
N ARG A 143 6.94 1.80 -15.50
CA ARG A 143 7.98 1.70 -16.53
C ARG A 143 9.38 1.96 -15.98
N ALA A 144 9.51 2.85 -14.99
CA ALA A 144 10.77 3.23 -14.36
C ALA A 144 11.21 2.27 -13.23
N MET A 145 10.38 1.31 -12.83
CA MET A 145 10.72 0.28 -11.83
C MET A 145 11.46 -0.94 -12.41
N LYS A 146 11.73 -0.95 -13.72
CA LYS A 146 12.37 -2.08 -14.43
C LYS A 146 13.87 -2.18 -14.16
#